data_AF-A0A940IAJ0-F1
#
_entry.id   AF-A0A940IAJ0-F1
#
_cell.length_a   1.000
_cell.length_b   1.000
_cell.length_c   1.000
_cell.angle_alpha   90.00
_cell.angle_beta   90.00
_cell.angle_gamma   90.00
#
_symmetry.space_group_name_H-M   'P 1'
#
loop_
_entity.id
_entity.type
_entity.pdbx_description
1 polymer ?
#
loop_
_entity_poly.entity_id
_entity_poly.type
_entity_poly.pdbx_seq_one_letter_code
_entity_poly.pdbx_strand_id
1 'polypeptide(L)'
;MFDMETLKDIRRTADEISYTCMNRHYYTEVENLKKALDHVCRVLGTFADIEMHRLKGHYVAYDPQAYIKGRLQLAYDAIKVAPTDDQFPA
;
A
#
# COMPACT_ATOMS: atom_id res chain seq x y z
N MET A 1 -11.17 2.74 -15.52
CA MET A 1 -11.04 1.27 -15.37
C MET A 1 -9.55 0.98 -15.32
N PHE A 2 -9.08 0.14 -14.40
CA PHE A 2 -7.64 -0.17 -14.30
C PHE A 2 -7.17 -0.93 -15.54
N ASP A 3 -6.11 -0.44 -16.17
CA ASP A 3 -5.39 -1.20 -17.19
C ASP A 3 -4.46 -2.26 -16.56
N MET A 4 -4.00 -3.18 -17.40
CA MET A 4 -3.15 -4.29 -16.97
C MET A 4 -1.81 -3.81 -16.38
N GLU A 5 -1.26 -2.71 -16.89
CA GLU A 5 0.00 -2.14 -16.40
C GLU A 5 -0.15 -1.63 -14.97
N THR A 6 -1.22 -0.90 -14.71
CA THR A 6 -1.56 -0.39 -13.39
C THR A 6 -1.80 -1.50 -12.39
N LEU A 7 -2.48 -2.59 -12.79
CA LEU A 7 -2.68 -3.74 -11.93
C LEU A 7 -1.34 -4.42 -11.56
N LYS A 8 -0.39 -4.50 -12.50
CA LYS A 8 0.96 -5.03 -12.22
C LYS A 8 1.72 -4.15 -11.24
N ASP A 9 1.64 -2.83 -11.38
CA ASP A 9 2.29 -1.88 -10.46
C ASP A 9 1.71 -1.94 -9.05
N ILE A 10 0.37 -2.01 -8.94
CA ILE A 10 -0.32 -2.20 -7.66
C ILE A 10 0.16 -3.48 -6.99
N ARG A 11 0.20 -4.60 -7.74
CA ARG A 11 0.66 -5.89 -7.22
C ARG A 11 2.11 -5.83 -6.75
N ARG A 12 3.02 -5.30 -7.58
CA ARG A 12 4.44 -5.16 -7.24
C ARG A 12 4.63 -4.38 -5.93
N THR A 13 3.94 -3.24 -5.80
CA THR A 13 4.04 -2.40 -4.59
C THR A 13 3.48 -3.12 -3.36
N ALA A 14 2.37 -3.83 -3.49
CA ALA A 14 1.80 -4.63 -2.41
C ALA A 14 2.74 -5.78 -1.98
N ASP A 15 3.41 -6.44 -2.93
CA ASP A 15 4.39 -7.49 -2.65
C ASP A 15 5.61 -6.93 -1.91
N GLU A 16 6.12 -5.77 -2.34
CA GLU A 16 7.22 -5.06 -1.65
C GLU A 16 6.82 -4.68 -0.22
N ILE A 17 5.59 -4.19 0.00
CA ILE A 17 5.06 -3.89 1.34
C ILE A 17 5.02 -5.15 2.21
N SER A 18 4.45 -6.24 1.68
CA SER A 18 4.33 -7.52 2.39
C SER A 18 5.68 -8.09 2.78
N TYR A 19 6.61 -8.14 1.81
CA TYR A 19 7.97 -8.64 2.03
C TYR A 19 8.66 -7.89 3.15
N THR A 20 8.58 -6.55 3.12
CA THR A 20 9.29 -5.72 4.09
C THR A 20 8.66 -5.87 5.48
N CYS A 21 7.33 -5.81 5.61
CA CYS A 21 6.62 -6.00 6.89
C CYS A 21 6.91 -7.36 7.55
N MET A 22 7.09 -8.42 6.75
CA MET A 22 7.36 -9.77 7.25
C MET A 22 8.85 -10.04 7.52
N ASN A 23 9.74 -9.14 7.09
CA ASN A 23 11.16 -9.29 7.33
C ASN A 23 11.50 -8.90 8.78
N ARG A 24 11.82 -9.91 9.60
CA ARG A 24 12.01 -9.81 11.06
C ARG A 24 13.13 -8.85 11.50
N HIS A 25 13.95 -8.34 10.58
CA HIS A 25 15.12 -7.53 10.90
C HIS A 25 14.91 -6.02 10.74
N TYR A 26 13.74 -5.55 10.27
CA TYR A 26 13.61 -4.17 9.78
C TYR A 26 12.61 -3.27 10.51
N TYR A 27 11.69 -3.78 11.33
CA TYR A 27 10.68 -2.91 11.98
C TYR A 27 10.76 -2.89 13.49
N THR A 28 11.32 -1.80 13.98
CA THR A 28 11.24 -1.35 15.37
C THR A 28 10.06 -0.38 15.61
N GLU A 29 9.50 0.22 14.56
CA GLU A 29 8.46 1.25 14.69
C GLU A 29 7.04 0.77 14.38
N VAL A 30 6.33 0.35 15.43
CA VAL A 30 4.92 -0.09 15.37
C VAL A 30 3.98 0.94 14.73
N GLU A 31 4.24 2.24 14.91
CA GLU A 31 3.38 3.29 14.33
C GLU A 31 3.49 3.37 12.80
N ASN A 32 4.65 3.07 12.23
CA ASN A 32 4.83 3.04 10.78
C ASN A 32 4.12 1.83 10.16
N LEU A 33 4.16 0.68 10.84
CA LEU A 33 3.38 -0.49 10.44
C LEU A 33 1.87 -0.22 10.47
N LYS A 34 1.36 0.47 11.52
CA LYS A 34 -0.05 0.88 11.59
C LYS A 34 -0.44 1.82 10.44
N LYS A 35 0.40 2.80 10.11
CA LYS A 35 0.17 3.71 8.97
C LYS A 35 0.13 2.96 7.64
N ALA A 36 1.10 2.07 7.42
CA ALA A 36 1.14 1.24 6.23
C ALA A 36 -0.11 0.36 6.10
N LEU A 37 -0.53 -0.26 7.20
CA LEU A 37 -1.76 -1.06 7.27
C LEU A 37 -3.02 -0.23 6.97
N ASP A 38 -3.18 0.96 7.56
CA ASP A 38 -4.32 1.85 7.25
C ASP A 38 -4.40 2.15 5.75
N HIS A 39 -3.27 2.51 5.14
CA HIS A 39 -3.23 2.83 3.72
C HIS A 39 -3.54 1.62 2.82
N VAL A 40 -3.03 0.43 3.16
CA VAL A 40 -3.39 -0.82 2.47
C VAL A 40 -4.88 -1.14 2.61
N CYS A 41 -5.45 -1.00 3.82
CA CYS A 41 -6.89 -1.20 4.03
C CYS A 41 -7.75 -0.24 3.20
N ARG A 42 -7.35 1.02 3.08
CA ARG A 42 -8.04 2.01 2.22
C ARG A 42 -7.96 1.66 0.74
N VAL A 43 -6.83 1.13 0.28
CA VAL A 43 -6.67 0.63 -1.09
C VAL A 43 -7.63 -0.52 -1.36
N LEU A 44 -7.68 -1.50 -0.45
CA LEU A 44 -8.57 -2.65 -0.57
C LEU A 44 -10.04 -2.24 -0.55
N GLY A 45 -10.44 -1.33 0.34
CA GLY A 45 -11.80 -0.78 0.38
C GLY A 45 -12.18 -0.09 -0.93
N THR A 46 -11.28 0.73 -1.47
CA THR A 46 -11.50 1.42 -2.75
C THR A 46 -11.61 0.44 -3.91
N PHE A 47 -10.74 -0.58 -3.95
CA PHE A 47 -10.80 -1.62 -4.97
C PHE A 47 -12.13 -2.40 -4.90
N ALA A 48 -12.57 -2.79 -3.71
CA ALA A 48 -13.84 -3.46 -3.50
C ALA A 48 -15.03 -2.58 -3.92
N ASP A 49 -15.02 -1.30 -3.59
CA ASP A 49 -16.07 -0.35 -4.00
C ASP A 49 -16.20 -0.28 -5.52
N ILE A 50 -15.08 -0.19 -6.24
CA ILE A 50 -15.08 -0.14 -7.70
C ILE A 50 -15.66 -1.42 -8.28
N GLU A 51 -15.27 -2.59 -7.76
CA GLU A 51 -15.82 -3.86 -8.22
C GLU A 51 -17.32 -3.99 -7.91
N MET A 52 -17.77 -3.51 -6.74
CA MET A 52 -19.19 -3.45 -6.41
C MET A 52 -19.98 -2.51 -7.34
N HIS A 53 -19.43 -1.35 -7.67
CA HIS A 53 -20.03 -0.43 -8.63
C HIS A 53 -20.07 -1.06 -10.03
N ARG A 54 -18.98 -1.71 -10.46
CA ARG A 54 -18.91 -2.42 -11.75
C ARG A 54 -19.95 -3.52 -11.86
N LEU A 55 -20.12 -4.35 -10.82
CA LEU A 55 -21.13 -5.42 -10.78
C LEU A 55 -22.57 -4.89 -10.83
N LYS A 56 -22.81 -3.69 -10.29
CA LYS A 56 -24.11 -3.00 -10.34
C LYS A 56 -24.34 -2.20 -11.62
N GLY A 57 -23.36 -2.14 -12.53
CA GLY A 57 -23.41 -1.25 -13.70
C GLY A 57 -23.38 0.24 -13.35
N HIS A 58 -22.91 0.58 -12.15
CA HIS A 58 -22.82 1.95 -11.67
C HIS A 58 -21.46 2.58 -11.99
N TYR A 59 -21.48 3.88 -12.21
CA TYR A 59 -20.27 4.68 -12.42
C TYR A 59 -19.68 5.17 -11.08
N VAL A 60 -18.35 5.27 -11.02
CA VAL A 60 -17.61 5.82 -9.87
C VAL A 60 -17.25 7.28 -10.18
N ALA A 61 -17.71 8.22 -9.37
CA ALA A 61 -17.61 9.66 -9.65
C ALA A 61 -16.23 10.31 -9.37
N TYR A 62 -15.26 9.53 -8.88
CA TYR A 62 -13.89 9.98 -8.59
C TYR A 62 -12.88 9.18 -9.41
N ASP A 63 -11.59 9.57 -9.36
CA ASP A 63 -10.50 8.79 -9.95
C ASP A 63 -9.96 7.76 -8.93
N PRO A 64 -10.44 6.51 -8.97
CA PRO A 64 -9.96 5.49 -8.06
C PRO A 64 -8.51 5.10 -8.29
N GLN A 65 -8.00 5.26 -9.51
CA GLN A 65 -6.67 4.84 -9.86
C GLN A 65 -5.63 5.75 -9.23
N ALA A 66 -5.84 7.06 -9.31
CA ALA A 66 -5.02 8.04 -8.60
C ALA A 66 -5.07 7.81 -7.08
N TYR A 67 -6.26 7.56 -6.53
CA TYR A 67 -6.42 7.31 -5.08
C TYR A 67 -5.66 6.07 -4.61
N ILE A 68 -5.81 4.94 -5.31
CA ILE A 68 -5.12 3.69 -4.96
C ILE A 68 -3.60 3.85 -5.07
N LYS A 69 -3.11 4.44 -6.17
CA LYS A 69 -1.67 4.70 -6.36
C LYS A 69 -1.11 5.56 -5.23
N GLY A 70 -1.80 6.66 -4.89
CA GLY A 70 -1.36 7.55 -3.81
C GLY A 70 -1.31 6.87 -2.44
N ARG A 71 -2.30 6.03 -2.11
CA ARG A 71 -2.31 5.30 -0.84
C ARG A 71 -1.24 4.21 -0.78
N LEU A 72 -1.02 3.48 -1.85
CA LEU A 72 0.06 2.49 -1.92
C LEU A 72 1.43 3.13 -1.76
N GLN A 73 1.66 4.30 -2.38
CA GLN A 73 2.90 5.04 -2.21
C GLN A 73 3.11 5.45 -0.75
N LEU A 74 2.08 6.00 -0.09
CA LEU A 74 2.16 6.35 1.33
C LEU A 74 2.42 5.14 2.23
N ALA A 75 1.82 3.98 1.90
CA ALA A 75 2.07 2.74 2.62
C ALA A 75 3.53 2.29 2.46
N TYR A 76 4.05 2.35 1.23
CA TYR A 76 5.43 2.03 0.91
C TYR A 76 6.41 2.98 1.60
N ASP A 77 6.13 4.28 1.61
CA ASP A 77 7.01 5.27 2.25
C ASP A 77 7.04 5.12 3.78
N ALA A 78 5.91 4.76 4.40
CA ALA A 78 5.84 4.51 5.83
C ALA A 78 6.77 3.36 6.26
N ILE A 79 6.94 2.36 5.40
CA ILE A 79 7.77 1.20 5.69
C ILE A 79 9.22 1.41 5.19
N LYS A 80 9.47 2.22 4.16
CA LYS A 80 10.82 2.39 3.57
C LYS A 80 11.82 3.14 4.47
N VAL A 81 11.42 3.63 5.65
CA VAL A 81 12.35 4.22 6.60
C VAL A 81 13.25 3.11 7.16
N ALA A 82 14.45 3.01 6.58
CA ALA A 82 15.49 2.03 6.87
C ALA A 82 16.08 2.23 8.29
N PRO A 83 16.80 1.23 8.84
CA PRO A 83 17.14 1.14 10.25
C PRO A 83 18.04 2.29 10.69
N THR A 84 17.77 2.85 11.86
CA THR A 84 18.74 3.66 12.60
C THR A 84 19.98 2.79 12.84
N ASP A 85 21.05 3.10 12.11
CA ASP A 85 22.37 2.48 12.14
C ASP A 85 23.14 2.85 13.43
N ASP A 86 22.45 2.85 14.59
CA ASP A 86 23.01 3.23 15.88
C ASP A 86 23.18 1.99 16.76
N GLN A 87 24.16 1.13 16.44
CA GLN A 87 24.78 0.21 17.41
C GLN A 87 25.96 -0.58 16.83
N PHE A 88 27.12 0.06 16.67
CA PHE A 88 28.41 -0.63 16.82
C PHE A 88 29.31 0.20 17.75
N PRO A 89 29.48 -0.18 19.03
CA PRO A 89 30.50 0.42 19.87
C PRO A 89 31.90 -0.04 19.42
N ALA A 90 32.83 0.92 19.42
CA ALA A 90 34.25 0.75 19.12
C ALA A 90 35.00 -0.11 20.16
#